data_AF-W0P4J7-F1
#
_entry.id   AF-W0P4J7-F1
#
_cell.length_a   1.000
_cell.length_b   1.000
_cell.length_c   1.000
_cell.angle_alpha   90.00
_cell.angle_beta   90.00
_cell.angle_gamma   90.00
#
_symmetry.space_group_name_H-M   'P 1'
#
loop_
_entity.id
_entity.type
_entity.pdbx_description
1 polymer ?
#
loop_
_entity_poly.entity_id
_entity_poly.type
_entity_poly.pdbx_seq_one_letter_code
_entity_poly.pdbx_strand_id
1 'polypeptide(L)'
;MKSKKICFLILEKIERKKSEKIIIDIQGMFLKKKENDEQLKLLVEYEKEYITKIKNQLLLGIFVYQWKNYNNFISVLGIIIHNHRIMLEENKKLIEKKMSSWSKSQKKIKIWNHLNSINKKKILKIKKIKEQIINDYHVQLKFSTKG
;
A
#
# COMPACT_ATOMS: atom_id res chain seq x y z
N MET A 1 8.16 -12.36 -32.91
CA MET A 1 8.89 -12.32 -31.61
C MET A 1 9.08 -10.91 -31.00
N LYS A 2 9.07 -9.80 -31.76
CA LYS A 2 9.13 -8.43 -31.19
C LYS A 2 7.95 -8.10 -30.25
N SER A 3 6.75 -8.63 -30.52
CA SER A 3 5.54 -8.38 -29.72
C SER A 3 5.62 -8.87 -28.27
N LYS A 4 6.16 -10.08 -28.02
CA LYS A 4 6.34 -10.62 -26.65
C LYS A 4 7.30 -9.77 -25.80
N LYS A 5 8.26 -9.07 -26.42
CA LYS A 5 9.24 -8.19 -25.74
C LYS A 5 8.59 -6.93 -25.18
N ILE A 6 7.72 -6.33 -25.98
CA ILE A 6 6.91 -5.17 -25.59
C ILE A 6 5.96 -5.59 -24.47
N CYS A 7 5.39 -6.79 -24.55
CA CYS A 7 4.42 -7.30 -23.57
C CYS A 7 4.99 -7.39 -22.14
N PHE A 8 6.12 -8.08 -21.89
CA PHE A 8 6.62 -8.26 -20.53
C PHE A 8 7.17 -6.97 -19.89
N LEU A 9 7.78 -6.08 -20.67
CA LEU A 9 8.23 -4.76 -20.18
C LEU A 9 7.04 -3.87 -19.83
N ILE A 10 5.97 -3.89 -20.63
CA ILE A 10 4.74 -3.16 -20.33
C ILE A 10 4.09 -3.71 -19.07
N LEU A 11 3.97 -5.04 -18.94
CA LEU A 11 3.38 -5.69 -17.77
C LEU A 11 4.16 -5.37 -16.48
N GLU A 12 5.48 -5.37 -16.54
CA GLU A 12 6.33 -4.93 -15.42
C GLU A 12 6.04 -3.48 -15.04
N LYS A 13 6.01 -2.57 -16.03
CA LYS A 13 5.77 -1.14 -15.80
C LYS A 13 4.38 -0.88 -15.21
N ILE A 14 3.35 -1.60 -15.67
CA ILE A 14 1.99 -1.50 -15.14
C ILE A 14 1.94 -1.97 -13.69
N GLU A 15 2.55 -3.12 -13.38
CA GLU A 15 2.57 -3.64 -12.00
C GLU A 15 3.38 -2.73 -11.06
N ARG A 16 4.47 -2.11 -11.52
CA ARG A 16 5.22 -1.10 -10.73
C ARG A 16 4.37 0.11 -10.39
N LYS A 17 3.71 0.72 -11.37
CA LYS A 17 2.80 1.86 -11.14
C LYS A 17 1.67 1.49 -10.18
N LYS A 18 1.11 0.29 -10.31
CA LYS A 18 0.08 -0.21 -9.39
C LYS A 18 0.63 -0.35 -7.97
N SER A 19 1.83 -0.89 -7.81
CA SER A 19 2.49 -1.02 -6.51
C SER A 19 2.77 0.34 -5.87
N GLU A 20 3.24 1.33 -6.64
CA GLU A 20 3.49 2.69 -6.17
C GLU A 20 2.20 3.32 -5.62
N LYS A 21 1.10 3.20 -6.37
CA LYS A 21 -0.21 3.67 -5.91
C LYS A 21 -0.64 3.01 -4.61
N ILE A 22 -0.44 1.69 -4.48
CA ILE A 22 -0.77 0.97 -3.23
C ILE A 22 0.08 1.47 -2.06
N ILE A 23 1.36 1.81 -2.27
CA ILE A 23 2.22 2.36 -1.20
C ILE A 23 1.70 3.72 -0.74
N ILE A 24 1.37 4.62 -1.68
CA ILE A 24 0.82 5.95 -1.35
C ILE A 24 -0.48 5.80 -0.56
N ASP A 25 -1.39 4.91 -0.98
CA ASP A 25 -2.63 4.62 -0.26
C ASP A 25 -2.33 4.15 1.18
N ILE A 26 -1.38 3.22 1.36
CA ILE A 26 -1.01 2.67 2.67
C ILE A 26 -0.44 3.76 3.57
N GLN A 27 0.45 4.61 3.05
CA GLN A 27 1.03 5.73 3.81
C GLN A 27 -0.06 6.69 4.29
N GLY A 28 -1.00 7.06 3.41
CA GLY A 28 -2.14 7.90 3.78
C GLY A 28 -3.03 7.25 4.86
N MET A 29 -3.25 5.94 4.78
CA MET A 29 -4.00 5.20 5.80
C MET A 29 -3.29 5.17 7.16
N PHE A 30 -1.95 5.05 7.19
CA PHE A 30 -1.19 5.10 8.44
C PHE A 30 -1.24 6.47 9.11
N LEU A 31 -1.15 7.55 8.34
CA LEU A 31 -1.28 8.91 8.86
C LEU A 31 -2.66 9.13 9.49
N LYS A 32 -3.73 8.80 8.75
CA LYS A 32 -5.10 8.89 9.26
C LYS A 32 -5.32 8.02 10.49
N LYS A 33 -4.74 6.82 10.52
CA LYS A 33 -4.82 5.95 11.71
C LYS A 33 -4.20 6.63 12.92
N LYS A 34 -3.01 7.22 12.76
CA LYS A 34 -2.32 7.93 13.84
C LYS A 34 -3.16 9.10 14.38
N GLU A 35 -3.72 9.91 13.49
CA GLU A 35 -4.61 11.02 13.87
C GLU A 35 -5.84 10.51 14.64
N ASN A 36 -6.46 9.42 14.17
CA ASN A 36 -7.61 8.82 14.85
C ASN A 36 -7.26 8.20 16.21
N ASP A 37 -6.08 7.59 16.34
CA ASP A 37 -5.56 7.04 17.60
C ASP A 37 -5.34 8.17 18.62
N GLU A 38 -4.77 9.30 18.19
CA GLU A 38 -4.58 10.50 19.02
C GLU A 38 -5.92 11.11 19.46
N GLN A 39 -6.89 11.23 18.54
CA GLN A 39 -8.23 11.69 18.86
C GLN A 39 -8.95 10.77 19.86
N LEU A 40 -8.86 9.45 19.68
CA LEU A 40 -9.45 8.49 20.60
C LEU A 40 -8.83 8.63 22.00
N LYS A 41 -7.51 8.79 22.08
CA LYS A 41 -6.81 9.01 23.35
C LYS A 41 -7.35 10.26 24.06
N LEU A 42 -7.47 11.37 23.35
CA LEU A 42 -8.00 12.61 23.89
C LEU A 42 -9.46 12.47 24.37
N LEU A 43 -10.31 11.77 23.61
CA LEU A 43 -11.70 11.52 24.02
C LEU A 43 -11.78 10.69 25.31
N VAL A 44 -10.93 9.67 25.45
CA VAL A 44 -10.88 8.81 26.64
C VAL A 44 -10.32 9.55 27.85
N GLU A 45 -9.31 10.41 27.65
CA GLU A 45 -8.79 11.27 28.71
C GLU A 45 -9.84 12.28 29.18
N TYR A 46 -10.50 12.93 28.22
CA TYR A 46 -11.59 13.87 28.50
C TYR A 46 -12.76 13.20 29.23
N GLU A 47 -13.14 11.97 28.86
CA GLU A 47 -14.16 11.18 29.56
C GLU A 47 -13.81 11.02 31.06
N LYS A 48 -12.56 10.63 31.36
CA LYS A 48 -12.09 10.43 32.74
C LYS A 48 -12.10 11.72 33.55
N GLU A 49 -11.62 12.81 32.97
CA GLU A 49 -11.64 14.13 33.59
C GLU A 49 -13.07 14.59 33.88
N TYR A 50 -13.97 14.39 32.92
CA TYR A 50 -15.38 14.77 33.04
C TYR A 50 -16.09 13.98 34.13
N ILE A 51 -15.87 12.66 34.22
CA ILE A 51 -16.40 11.81 35.31
C ILE A 51 -15.85 12.29 36.66
N THR A 52 -14.56 12.61 36.75
CA THR A 52 -13.92 13.06 38.00
C THR A 52 -14.50 14.39 38.46
N LYS A 53 -14.67 15.35 37.54
CA LYS A 53 -15.29 16.64 37.82
C LYS A 53 -16.70 16.49 38.40
N ILE A 54 -17.50 15.58 37.84
CA ILE A 54 -18.88 15.37 38.27
C ILE A 54 -18.94 14.63 39.60
N LYS A 55 -18.04 13.69 39.88
CA LYS A 55 -17.91 13.09 41.21
C LYS A 55 -17.64 14.15 42.28
N ASN A 56 -16.75 15.11 41.99
CA ASN A 56 -16.46 16.21 42.91
C ASN A 56 -17.67 17.13 43.11
N GLN A 57 -18.43 17.41 42.04
CA GLN A 57 -19.66 18.21 42.13
C GLN A 57 -20.77 17.47 42.90
N LEU A 58 -20.91 16.16 42.72
CA LEU A 58 -21.86 15.32 43.46
C LEU A 58 -21.65 15.40 44.97
N LEU A 59 -20.40 15.43 45.44
CA LEU A 59 -20.06 15.59 46.86
C LEU A 59 -20.55 16.92 47.43
N LEU A 60 -20.66 17.96 46.61
CA LEU A 60 -21.15 19.29 46.99
C LEU A 60 -22.67 19.43 46.83
N GLY A 61 -23.34 18.40 46.31
CA GLY A 61 -24.74 18.46 45.87
C GLY A 61 -24.86 19.08 44.47
N ILE A 62 -25.65 18.45 43.61
CA ILE A 62 -25.92 18.94 42.24
C ILE A 62 -27.42 19.06 42.00
N PHE A 63 -27.78 19.99 41.13
CA PHE A 63 -29.16 20.10 40.68
C PHE A 63 -29.51 18.96 39.71
N VAL A 64 -30.77 18.55 39.70
CA VAL A 64 -31.28 17.46 38.83
C VAL A 64 -31.01 17.73 37.34
N TYR A 65 -31.10 19.00 36.90
CA TYR A 65 -30.82 19.34 35.50
C TYR A 65 -29.34 19.12 35.13
N GLN A 66 -28.41 19.38 36.05
CA GLN A 66 -26.97 19.15 35.84
C GLN A 66 -26.69 17.65 35.77
N TRP A 67 -27.32 16.87 36.63
CA TRP A 67 -27.24 15.40 36.60
C TRP A 67 -27.78 14.82 35.28
N LYS A 68 -28.91 15.32 34.79
CA LYS A 68 -29.47 14.91 33.50
C LYS A 68 -28.54 15.25 32.34
N ASN A 69 -28.01 16.48 32.31
CA ASN A 69 -27.07 16.92 31.29
C ASN A 69 -25.80 16.07 31.28
N TYR A 70 -25.28 15.74 32.47
CA TYR A 70 -24.15 14.84 32.62
C TYR A 70 -24.41 13.47 31.97
N ASN A 71 -25.50 12.81 32.35
CA ASN A 71 -25.82 11.48 31.85
C ASN A 71 -26.06 11.46 30.33
N ASN A 72 -26.69 12.52 29.80
CA ASN A 72 -26.86 12.65 28.35
C ASN A 72 -25.50 12.77 27.65
N PHE A 73 -24.64 13.65 28.16
CA PHE A 73 -23.34 13.90 27.54
C PHE A 73 -22.43 12.66 27.60
N ILE A 74 -22.32 11.98 28.74
CA ILE A 74 -21.47 10.79 28.89
C ILE A 74 -21.95 9.65 28.00
N SER A 75 -23.27 9.51 27.82
CA SER A 75 -23.85 8.52 26.91
C SER A 75 -23.44 8.79 25.46
N VAL A 76 -23.60 10.04 25.00
CA VAL A 76 -23.19 10.45 23.64
C VAL A 76 -21.68 10.28 23.45
N LEU A 77 -20.87 10.69 24.43
CA LEU A 77 -19.42 10.53 24.38
C LEU A 77 -19.02 9.05 24.30
N GLY A 78 -19.67 8.17 25.06
CA GLY A 78 -19.45 6.74 24.99
C GLY A 78 -19.74 6.14 23.62
N ILE A 79 -20.82 6.58 22.96
CA ILE A 79 -21.15 6.18 21.57
C ILE A 79 -20.06 6.63 20.60
N ILE A 80 -19.59 7.87 20.71
CA ILE A 80 -18.53 8.42 19.85
C ILE A 80 -17.23 7.63 20.02
N ILE A 81 -16.81 7.37 21.27
CA ILE A 81 -15.61 6.57 21.60
C ILE A 81 -15.74 5.15 21.04
N HIS A 82 -16.91 4.53 21.19
CA HIS A 82 -17.17 3.20 20.65
C HIS A 82 -17.04 3.16 19.12
N ASN A 83 -17.66 4.13 18.43
CA ASN A 83 -17.58 4.24 16.97
C ASN A 83 -16.13 4.46 16.51
N HIS A 84 -15.35 5.32 17.18
CA HIS A 84 -13.94 5.50 16.88
C HIS A 84 -13.14 4.20 16.99
N ARG A 85 -13.38 3.39 18.03
CA ARG A 85 -12.72 2.09 18.20
C ARG A 85 -13.05 1.13 17.06
N ILE A 86 -14.31 1.08 16.62
CA ILE A 86 -14.73 0.27 15.48
C ILE A 86 -13.99 0.73 14.21
N MET A 87 -14.01 2.04 13.93
CA MET A 87 -13.33 2.60 12.75
C MET A 87 -11.83 2.28 12.74
N LEU A 88 -11.15 2.32 13.90
CA LEU A 88 -9.74 1.96 14.01
C LEU A 88 -9.48 0.49 13.68
N GLU A 89 -10.33 -0.42 14.17
CA GLU A 89 -10.21 -1.85 13.89
C GLU A 89 -10.50 -2.16 12.41
N GLU A 90 -11.49 -1.51 11.81
CA GLU A 90 -11.77 -1.61 10.37
C GLU A 90 -10.60 -1.10 9.52
N ASN A 91 -10.04 0.06 9.88
CA ASN A 91 -8.86 0.61 9.22
C ASN A 91 -7.65 -0.33 9.32
N LYS A 92 -7.45 -0.98 10.46
CA LYS A 92 -6.39 -1.97 10.65
C LYS A 92 -6.56 -3.14 9.66
N LYS A 93 -7.76 -3.72 9.58
CA LYS A 93 -8.07 -4.80 8.62
C LYS A 93 -7.87 -4.35 7.17
N LEU A 94 -8.23 -3.11 6.85
CA LEU A 94 -8.04 -2.55 5.51
C LEU A 94 -6.55 -2.39 5.15
N ILE A 95 -5.74 -1.89 6.09
CA ILE A 95 -4.28 -1.77 5.93
C ILE A 95 -3.67 -3.15 5.70
N GLU A 96 -4.03 -4.16 6.50
CA GLU A 96 -3.56 -5.54 6.32
C GLU A 96 -3.91 -6.09 4.94
N LYS A 97 -5.15 -5.87 4.47
CA LYS A 97 -5.58 -6.26 3.13
C LYS A 97 -4.76 -5.56 2.04
N LYS A 98 -4.51 -4.26 2.16
CA LYS A 98 -3.69 -3.49 1.21
C LYS A 98 -2.23 -3.95 1.22
N MET A 99 -1.65 -4.24 2.38
CA MET A 99 -0.31 -4.83 2.52
C MET A 99 -0.21 -6.19 1.84
N SER A 100 -1.23 -7.05 1.99
CA SER A 100 -1.27 -8.34 1.28
C SER A 100 -1.30 -8.16 -0.25
N SER A 101 -2.04 -7.16 -0.74
CA SER A 101 -2.13 -6.82 -2.16
C SER A 101 -0.78 -6.29 -2.69
N TRP A 102 -0.12 -5.43 -1.92
CA TRP A 102 1.22 -4.93 -2.21
C TRP A 102 2.22 -6.08 -2.31
N SER A 103 2.25 -6.98 -1.33
CA SER A 103 3.13 -8.16 -1.34
C SER A 103 2.92 -9.04 -2.58
N LYS A 104 1.67 -9.26 -2.99
CA LYS A 104 1.35 -9.96 -4.25
C LYS A 104 1.88 -9.22 -5.48
N SER A 105 1.75 -7.89 -5.54
CA SER A 105 2.29 -7.09 -6.65
C SER A 105 3.82 -7.16 -6.70
N GLN A 106 4.50 -7.12 -5.55
CA GLN A 106 5.95 -7.29 -5.46
C GLN A 106 6.42 -8.66 -5.99
N LYS A 107 5.69 -9.75 -5.68
CA LYS A 107 5.97 -11.07 -6.26
C LYS A 107 5.83 -11.07 -7.79
N LYS A 108 4.79 -10.43 -8.33
CA LYS A 108 4.60 -10.31 -9.78
C LYS A 108 5.72 -9.51 -10.45
N ILE A 109 6.15 -8.39 -9.85
CA ILE A 109 7.27 -7.60 -10.36
C ILE A 109 8.54 -8.46 -10.45
N LYS A 110 8.85 -9.27 -9.43
CA LYS A 110 9.99 -10.21 -9.46
C LYS A 110 9.89 -11.21 -10.62
N ILE A 111 8.69 -11.77 -10.85
CA ILE A 111 8.44 -12.69 -11.97
C ILE A 111 8.67 -11.99 -13.31
N TRP A 112 8.12 -10.78 -13.50
CA TRP A 112 8.31 -10.03 -14.74
C TRP A 112 9.78 -9.66 -14.99
N ASN A 113 10.50 -9.23 -13.95
CA ASN A 113 11.94 -8.96 -14.03
C ASN A 113 12.72 -10.20 -14.48
N HIS A 114 12.41 -11.36 -13.92
CA HIS A 114 13.04 -12.63 -14.28
C HIS A 114 12.77 -13.01 -15.73
N LEU A 115 11.51 -12.93 -16.18
CA LEU A 115 11.13 -13.20 -17.57
C LEU A 115 11.78 -12.22 -18.55
N ASN A 116 11.86 -10.94 -18.19
CA ASN A 116 12.56 -9.91 -18.97
C ASN A 116 14.06 -10.23 -19.10
N SER A 117 14.71 -10.67 -18.02
CA SER A 117 16.12 -11.08 -18.03
C SER A 117 16.37 -12.30 -18.93
N ILE A 118 15.54 -13.35 -18.81
CA ILE A 118 15.63 -14.54 -19.68
C ILE A 118 15.47 -14.13 -21.14
N ASN A 119 14.46 -13.30 -21.45
CA ASN A 119 14.20 -12.87 -22.80
C ASN A 119 15.35 -12.03 -23.38
N LYS A 120 15.93 -11.12 -22.58
CA LYS A 120 17.12 -10.34 -22.97
C LYS A 120 18.30 -11.24 -23.33
N LYS A 121 18.57 -12.27 -22.51
CA LYS A 121 19.63 -13.27 -22.78
C LYS A 121 19.38 -14.05 -24.08
N LYS A 122 18.15 -14.53 -24.30
CA LYS A 122 17.77 -15.25 -25.53
C LYS A 122 17.97 -14.38 -26.77
N ILE A 123 17.55 -13.12 -26.72
CA ILE A 123 17.71 -12.18 -27.84
C ILE A 123 19.19 -11.92 -28.14
N LEU A 124 20.01 -11.73 -27.09
CA LEU A 124 21.44 -11.50 -27.29
C LEU A 124 22.11 -12.70 -27.96
N LYS A 125 21.73 -13.93 -27.58
CA LYS A 125 22.20 -15.16 -28.25
C LYS A 125 21.80 -15.18 -29.73
N ILE A 126 20.54 -14.88 -30.05
CA ILE A 126 20.06 -14.84 -31.45
C ILE A 126 20.80 -13.78 -32.27
N LYS A 127 21.05 -12.60 -31.69
CA LYS A 127 21.81 -11.53 -32.37
C LYS A 127 23.23 -11.96 -32.67
N LYS A 128 23.95 -12.52 -31.69
CA LYS A 128 25.32 -13.04 -31.87
C LYS A 128 25.40 -14.07 -32.99
N ILE A 129 24.46 -15.02 -33.03
CA ILE A 129 24.41 -16.05 -34.09
C ILE A 129 24.19 -15.38 -35.46
N LYS A 130 23.29 -14.41 -35.57
CA LYS A 130 23.04 -13.70 -36.83
C LYS A 130 24.26 -12.89 -37.30
N GLU A 131 24.91 -12.19 -36.39
CA GLU A 131 26.13 -11.42 -36.67
C GLU A 131 27.25 -12.34 -37.15
N GLN A 132 27.41 -13.51 -36.52
CA GLN A 132 28.37 -14.52 -36.94
C GLN A 132 28.08 -15.04 -38.36
N ILE A 133 26.82 -15.42 -38.65
CA ILE A 133 26.43 -15.89 -40.00
C ILE A 133 26.71 -14.83 -41.07
N ILE A 134 26.40 -13.56 -40.81
CA ILE A 134 26.66 -12.46 -41.76
C ILE A 134 28.16 -12.29 -41.98
N ASN A 135 28.96 -12.38 -40.92
CA ASN A 135 30.41 -12.25 -41.00
C ASN A 135 31.02 -13.40 -41.80
N ASP A 136 30.62 -14.65 -41.53
CA ASP A 136 31.08 -15.83 -42.25
C ASP A 136 30.75 -15.73 -43.75
N TYR A 137 29.55 -15.27 -44.09
CA TYR A 137 29.12 -15.05 -45.47
C TYR A 137 29.96 -13.96 -46.18
N HIS A 138 30.23 -12.85 -45.49
CA HIS A 138 31.07 -11.78 -46.03
C HIS A 138 32.53 -12.23 -46.23
N VAL A 139 33.07 -13.06 -45.33
CA VAL A 139 34.40 -13.65 -45.47
C VAL A 139 34.44 -14.57 -46.70
N GLN A 140 33.45 -15.46 -46.87
CA GLN A 140 33.35 -16.34 -48.04
C GLN A 140 33.33 -15.55 -49.36
N LEU A 141 32.49 -14.52 -49.47
CA LEU A 141 32.41 -13.69 -50.67
C LEU A 141 33.74 -13.01 -51.02
N LYS A 142 34.49 -12.52 -50.02
CA LYS A 142 35.82 -11.91 -50.23
C LYS A 142 36.86 -12.89 -50.76
N PHE A 143 36.75 -14.17 -50.40
CA PHE A 143 37.64 -15.20 -50.93
C PHE A 143 37.22 -15.61 -52.35
N SER A 144 35.92 -15.67 -52.64
CA SER A 144 35.41 -15.98 -53.98
C SER A 144 35.70 -14.91 -55.04
N THR A 145 35.96 -13.65 -54.68
CA THR A 145 36.26 -12.56 -55.62
C THR A 145 37.75 -12.28 -55.82
N LYS A 146 38.62 -13.01 -55.11
CA LYS A 146 40.09 -12.88 -55.17
C LYS A 146 40.79 -14.02 -55.92
N GLY A 147 40.03 -14.95 -56.49
CA GLY A 147 40.51 -15.93 -57.47
C GLY A 147 40.04 -15.52 -58.86
#